data_AF-A0A7V9P4D8-F1
#
_entry.id   AF-A0A7V9P4D8-F1
#
_cell.length_a   1.000
_cell.length_b   1.000
_cell.length_c   1.000
_cell.angle_alpha   90.00
_cell.angle_beta   90.00
_cell.angle_gamma   90.00
#
_symmetry.space_group_name_H-M   'P 1'
#
loop_
_entity.id
_entity.type
_entity.pdbx_description
1 polymer ?
#
loop_
_entity_poly.entity_id
_entity_poly.type
_entity_poly.pdbx_seq_one_letter_code
_entity_poly.pdbx_strand_id
1 'polypeptide(L)' 'MSGSPDSDTTYEVVCPHCNKSFAAEPMTGAAPRYQGFKCPHCRLFVAYDRIEEPTEAEATG' A
#
# COMPACT_ATOMS: atom_id res chain seq x y z
N MET A 1 22.74 9.33 16.74
CA MET A 1 22.29 9.46 15.33
C MET A 1 21.07 8.58 15.20
N SER A 2 19.88 9.17 15.11
CA SER A 2 18.63 8.42 14.96
C SER A 2 18.12 8.71 13.56
N GLY A 3 18.48 7.86 12.60
CA GLY A 3 17.88 7.88 11.28
C GLY A 3 16.47 7.34 11.40
N SER A 4 15.49 8.21 11.24
CA SER A 4 14.10 7.81 10.99
C SER A 4 14.09 6.89 9.76
N PRO A 5 13.33 5.79 9.75
CA PRO A 5 13.11 5.04 8.51
C PRO A 5 12.18 5.89 7.63
N ASP A 6 12.76 6.86 6.93
CA ASP A 6 12.14 7.61 5.83
C ASP A 6 11.81 6.58 4.74
N SER A 7 10.68 5.92 4.92
CA SER A 7 10.13 4.93 4.01
C SER A 7 9.32 5.66 2.95
N ASP A 8 9.94 6.61 2.25
CA ASP A 8 9.38 7.34 1.10
C ASP A 8 9.30 6.43 -0.14
N THR A 9 8.83 5.19 0.03
CA THR A 9 8.56 4.30 -1.09
C THR A 9 7.18 4.64 -1.62
N THR A 10 7.15 5.29 -2.79
CA THR A 10 5.90 5.57 -3.50
C THR A 10 5.47 4.36 -4.33
N TYR A 11 4.20 3.94 -4.20
CA TYR A 11 3.62 2.81 -4.92
C TYR A 11 2.62 3.29 -5.97
N GLU A 12 2.53 2.60 -7.10
CA GLU A 12 1.47 2.80 -8.08
C GLU A 12 0.24 1.97 -7.69
N VAL A 13 -0.85 2.65 -7.37
CA VAL A 13 -2.06 2.04 -6.80
C VAL A 13 -3.25 2.32 -7.71
N VAL A 14 -4.03 1.29 -8.02
CA VAL A 14 -5.29 1.44 -8.76
C VAL A 14 -6.46 1.55 -7.79
N CYS A 15 -7.18 2.66 -7.83
CA CYS A 15 -8.35 2.86 -6.97
C CYS A 15 -9.53 1.97 -7.43
N PRO A 16 -10.09 1.08 -6.60
CA PRO A 16 -11.20 0.22 -6.99
C PRO A 16 -12.54 0.97 -7.19
N HIS A 17 -12.61 2.25 -6.82
CA HIS A 17 -13.83 3.06 -6.92
C HIS A 17 -13.92 3.87 -8.22
N CYS A 18 -12.78 4.38 -8.70
CA CYS A 18 -12.73 5.18 -9.94
C CYS A 18 -11.87 4.54 -11.03
N ASN A 19 -11.22 3.41 -10.74
CA ASN A 19 -10.31 2.68 -11.62
C ASN A 19 -9.16 3.53 -12.18
N LYS A 20 -8.83 4.65 -11.52
CA LYS A 20 -7.67 5.49 -11.85
C LYS A 20 -6.46 5.01 -11.06
N SER A 21 -5.33 4.88 -11.74
CA SER A 21 -4.02 4.73 -11.09
C SER A 21 -3.59 6.05 -10.45
N PHE A 22 -2.88 5.95 -9.33
CA PHE A 22 -2.27 7.08 -8.65
C PHE A 22 -1.02 6.61 -7.89
N ALA A 23 -0.03 7.49 -7.81
CA ALA A 23 1.17 7.27 -7.02
C ALA A 23 0.93 7.77 -5.60
N ALA A 24 1.12 6.90 -4.60
CA ALA A 24 0.98 7.28 -3.20
C ALA A 24 1.95 6.51 -2.30
N GLU A 25 2.36 7.16 -1.23
CA GLU A 25 3.13 6.54 -0.17
C GLU A 25 2.18 5.79 0.76
N PRO A 26 2.53 4.55 1.17
CA PRO A 26 1.68 3.77 2.04
C PRO A 26 1.70 4.43 3.40
N MET A 27 0.51 4.64 3.96
CA MET A 27 0.41 5.10 5.34
C MET A 27 0.90 3.97 6.24
N THR A 28 2.12 4.08 6.75
CA THR A 28 2.70 3.08 7.68
C THR A 28 2.06 3.25 9.06
N GLY A 29 0.97 2.52 9.31
CA GLY A 29 0.43 2.34 10.65
C GLY A 29 1.17 1.22 11.41
N ALA A 30 1.12 1.24 12.75
CA ALA A 30 1.78 0.24 13.62
C ALA A 30 1.30 -1.22 13.43
N ALA A 31 0.33 -1.48 12.55
CA ALA A 31 -0.11 -2.83 12.18
C ALA A 31 -0.44 -2.92 10.68
N PRO A 32 -0.23 -4.08 10.02
CA PRO A 32 -0.45 -4.28 8.58
C PRO A 32 -1.85 -3.88 8.10
N ARG A 33 -2.88 -4.13 8.92
CA ARG A 33 -4.28 -3.75 8.68
C ARG A 33 -4.55 -2.25 8.53
N TYR A 34 -3.61 -1.40 8.95
CA TYR A 34 -3.69 0.05 8.79
C TYR A 34 -2.82 0.57 7.64
N GLN A 35 -2.16 -0.31 6.90
CA GLN A 35 -1.41 0.03 5.70
C GLN A 35 -2.36 0.19 4.51
N GLY A 36 -2.24 1.31 3.81
CA GLY A 36 -3.04 1.60 2.65
C GLY A 36 -2.83 3.03 2.15
N PHE A 37 -3.67 3.42 1.21
CA PHE A 37 -3.50 4.61 0.41
C PHE A 37 -4.78 5.44 0.38
N LYS A 38 -4.64 6.76 0.30
CA LYS A 38 -5.77 7.66 0.11
C LYS A 38 -5.86 8.08 -1.34
N CYS A 39 -6.95 7.72 -2.01
CA CYS A 39 -7.16 8.13 -3.40
C CYS A 39 -7.38 9.66 -3.48
N PRO A 40 -6.63 10.42 -4.30
CA PRO A 40 -6.82 11.86 -4.42
C PRO A 40 -8.14 12.25 -5.12
N HIS A 41 -8.70 11.35 -5.93
CA HIS A 41 -9.93 11.59 -6.69
C HIS A 41 -11.20 11.34 -5.87
N CYS A 42 -11.23 10.24 -5.12
CA CYS A 42 -12.41 9.83 -4.33
C CYS A 42 -12.31 10.27 -2.86
N ARG A 43 -11.09 10.58 -2.38
CA ARG A 43 -10.76 10.76 -0.96
C ARG A 43 -11.07 9.55 -0.08
N LEU A 44 -11.28 8.39 -0.70
CA LEU A 44 -11.53 7.11 -0.04
C LEU A 44 -10.21 6.37 0.24
N PHE A 45 -10.24 5.52 1.27
CA PHE A 45 -9.12 4.67 1.67
C PHE A 45 -9.11 3.38 0.84
N VAL A 46 -7.91 2.99 0.40
CA VAL A 46 -7.63 1.76 -0.37
C VAL A 46 -6.63 0.93 0.43
N ALA A 47 -7.03 -0.25 0.88
CA ALA A 47 -6.17 -1.13 1.69
C ALA A 47 -5.00 -1.70 0.86
N TYR A 48 -3.82 -1.83 1.49
CA TYR A 48 -2.60 -2.36 0.87
C TYR A 48 -2.70 -3.85 0.51
N ASP A 49 -3.48 -4.64 1.27
CA ASP A 49 -3.73 -6.10 1.09
C ASP A 49 -4.26 -6.53 -0.29
N ARG A 50 -4.51 -5.60 -1.22
CA ARG A 50 -4.94 -5.89 -2.60
C ARG A 50 -3.84 -5.75 -3.64
N ILE A 51 -2.66 -5.29 -3.25
CA ILE A 51 -1.48 -5.41 -4.10
C ILE A 51 -1.05 -6.86 -3.88
N GLU A 52 -1.33 -7.72 -4.85
CA GLU A 52 -0.89 -9.12 -4.81
C GLU A 52 0.62 -9.13 -4.56
N GLU A 53 1.02 -9.38 -3.31
CA GLU A 53 2.32 -9.95 -3.06
C GLU A 53 2.34 -11.23 -3.91
N PRO A 54 3.31 -11.42 -4.81
CA PRO A 54 3.48 -12.69 -5.47
C PRO A 54 3.65 -13.71 -4.34
N THR A 55 2.59 -14.46 -4.09
CA THR A 55 2.60 -15.50 -3.09
C THR A 55 3.69 -16.45 -3.58
N GLU A 56 4.81 -16.51 -2.87
CA GLU A 56 5.65 -17.70 -2.90
C GLU A 56 4.76 -18.83 -2.37
N ALA A 57 4.05 -19.44 -3.31
CA ALA A 57 3.36 -20.68 -3.10
C ALA A 57 4.40 -21.69 -2.62
N GLU A 58 4.25 -22.09 -1.35
CA GLU A 58 4.30 -23.48 -0.92
C GLU A 58 5.44 -24.34 -1.52
N ALA A 59 6.58 -24.45 -0.81
CA ALA A 59 7.51 -25.56 -0.98
C ALA A 59 8.35 -25.84 0.27
N THR A 60 7.73 -26.41 1.30
CA THR A 60 8.36 -27.23 2.34
C THR A 60 7.20 -28.00 2.97
N GLY A 61 7.12 -29.32 2.94
CA GLY A 61 8.11 -30.37 2.74
C GLY A 61 7.60 -31.56 3.55
#